data_AF-A0A955DG77-F1
#
_entry.id   AF-A0A955DG77-F1
#
_cell.length_a   1.000
_cell.length_b   1.000
_cell.length_c   1.000
_cell.angle_alpha   90.00
_cell.angle_beta   90.00
_cell.angle_gamma   90.00
#
_symmetry.space_group_name_H-M   'P 1'
#
loop_
_entity.id
_entity.type
_entity.pdbx_description
1 polymer ?
#
loop_
_entity_poly.entity_id
_entity_poly.type
_entity_poly.pdbx_seq_one_letter_code
_entity_poly.pdbx_strand_id
1 'polypeptide(L)'
;AMWFGRPGADIESEYRAIAASLPDDPGAQYLHARSRPWDADTESMFVALSANPRYATRALAARHRAYLSSGRFEEALAAARSMRRLDPSDDALIGPEIDALHALGRLDEAIGLALQWWQLESTNGGRAIVLMSLRHEAGRAAEAADVVREFTWAESARVDVVVRRWEPRLRSALAYLTADVEGYEFALARREDASGRLEAALSRGDDDDALAQLLMAPAGLRSLEDCLSVAVGAAHRGHHATHAAFDAAMDVLARTRQSGHALVERLRAGERLRIDDVLAASLNPRETALLLLALAQRERIDRAAAHDLARRIMFDRTPPYRIVRMVLTRT
;
A
#
# COMPACT_ATOMS: atom_id res chain seq x y z
N ALA A 1 0.12 -8.19 21.31
CA ALA A 1 1.51 -8.69 21.27
C ALA A 1 1.98 -8.65 19.82
N MET A 2 2.95 -7.78 19.51
CA MET A 2 3.51 -7.62 18.17
C MET A 2 4.34 -8.87 17.84
N TRP A 3 3.92 -9.58 16.79
CA TRP A 3 4.43 -10.91 16.43
C TRP A 3 5.67 -10.73 15.55
N PHE A 4 6.86 -10.80 16.15
CA PHE A 4 8.10 -11.03 15.39
C PHE A 4 8.18 -12.53 15.13
N GLY A 5 7.94 -12.95 13.88
CA GLY A 5 8.31 -14.29 13.45
C GLY A 5 9.79 -14.53 13.74
N ARG A 6 10.14 -15.71 14.26
CA ARG A 6 11.56 -16.08 14.43
C ARG A 6 12.21 -16.09 13.04
N PRO A 7 13.27 -15.32 12.79
CA PRO A 7 13.97 -15.37 11.51
C PRO A 7 14.40 -16.82 11.22
N GLY A 8 13.90 -17.40 10.12
CA GLY A 8 14.21 -18.78 9.71
C GLY A 8 13.19 -19.86 10.08
N ALA A 9 12.08 -19.53 10.76
CA ALA A 9 10.99 -20.48 10.96
C ALA A 9 10.12 -20.59 9.69
N ASP A 10 9.86 -21.82 9.25
CA ASP A 10 8.87 -22.11 8.20
C ASP A 10 7.46 -21.99 8.80
N ILE A 11 7.01 -20.74 8.94
CA ILE A 11 5.71 -20.39 9.54
C ILE A 11 4.55 -21.07 8.78
N GLU A 12 4.68 -21.25 7.46
CA GLU A 12 3.66 -21.94 6.68
C GLU A 12 3.55 -23.42 7.09
N SER A 13 4.68 -24.14 7.15
CA SER A 13 4.67 -25.53 7.60
C SER A 13 4.20 -25.67 9.05
N GLU A 14 4.60 -24.75 9.94
CA GLU A 14 4.12 -24.74 11.34
C GLU A 14 2.60 -24.55 11.40
N TYR A 15 2.06 -23.55 10.70
CA TYR A 15 0.62 -23.31 10.69
C TYR A 15 -0.17 -24.39 9.97
N ARG A 16 0.40 -25.00 8.92
CA ARG A 16 -0.18 -26.18 8.26
C ARG A 16 -0.29 -27.35 9.23
N ALA A 17 0.76 -27.61 10.01
CA ALA A 17 0.74 -28.68 11.03
C ALA A 17 -0.29 -28.40 12.13
N ILE A 18 -0.42 -27.15 12.58
CA ILE A 18 -1.44 -26.73 13.55
C ILE A 18 -2.86 -26.87 12.97
N ALA A 19 -3.09 -26.45 11.73
CA ALA A 19 -4.38 -26.59 11.05
C ALA A 19 -4.75 -28.05 10.80
N ALA A 20 -3.76 -28.92 10.55
CA ALA A 20 -3.98 -30.36 10.41
C ALA A 20 -4.32 -31.05 11.74
N SER A 21 -3.76 -30.59 12.87
CA SER A 21 -4.09 -31.11 14.21
C SER A 21 -5.39 -30.55 14.77
N LEU A 22 -5.85 -29.40 14.26
CA LEU A 22 -7.08 -28.72 14.65
C LEU A 22 -7.93 -28.37 13.41
N PRO A 23 -8.46 -29.37 12.67
CA PRO A 23 -9.17 -29.14 11.40
C PRO A 23 -10.42 -28.25 11.57
N ASP A 24 -11.11 -28.37 12.71
CA ASP A 24 -12.33 -27.62 13.00
C ASP A 24 -12.08 -26.28 13.73
N ASP A 25 -10.82 -25.95 14.08
CA ASP A 25 -10.51 -24.68 14.73
C ASP A 25 -10.36 -23.56 13.68
N PRO A 26 -11.27 -22.58 13.63
CA PRO A 26 -11.23 -21.51 12.63
C PRO A 26 -10.01 -20.58 12.79
N GLY A 27 -9.40 -20.54 13.99
CA GLY A 27 -8.17 -19.79 14.21
C GLY A 27 -6.95 -20.45 13.57
N ALA A 28 -6.81 -21.76 13.72
CA ALA A 28 -5.79 -22.55 13.07
C ALA A 28 -5.94 -22.47 11.54
N GLN A 29 -7.16 -22.64 11.02
CA GLN A 29 -7.43 -22.50 9.59
C GLN A 29 -7.14 -21.08 9.08
N TYR A 30 -7.48 -20.05 9.84
CA TYR A 30 -7.17 -18.67 9.50
C TYR A 30 -5.66 -18.40 9.44
N LEU A 31 -4.89 -18.89 10.41
CA LEU A 31 -3.43 -18.70 10.42
C LEU A 31 -2.78 -19.41 9.22
N HIS A 32 -3.17 -20.65 8.95
CA HIS A 32 -2.70 -21.40 7.80
C HIS A 32 -3.05 -20.72 6.47
N ALA A 33 -4.31 -20.31 6.27
CA ALA A 33 -4.72 -19.58 5.07
C ALA A 33 -3.94 -18.27 4.90
N ARG A 34 -3.63 -17.58 6.00
CA ARG A 34 -2.90 -16.30 5.98
C ARG A 34 -1.40 -16.46 5.68
N SER A 35 -0.78 -17.60 5.99
CA SER A 35 0.63 -17.84 5.66
C SER A 35 0.85 -18.24 4.20
N ARG A 36 -0.19 -18.71 3.50
CA ARG A 36 -0.10 -19.17 2.12
C ARG A 36 -0.12 -18.01 1.12
N PRO A 37 0.50 -18.18 -0.06
CA PRO A 37 0.19 -17.37 -1.23
C PRO A 37 -1.31 -17.42 -1.55
N TRP A 38 -1.85 -16.34 -2.11
CA TRP A 38 -3.24 -16.30 -2.52
C TRP A 38 -3.46 -17.13 -3.78
N ASP A 39 -4.15 -18.25 -3.61
CA ASP A 39 -4.57 -19.17 -4.67
C ASP A 39 -6.05 -19.56 -4.50
N ALA A 40 -6.58 -20.41 -5.39
CA ALA A 40 -7.98 -20.85 -5.34
C ALA A 40 -8.32 -21.60 -4.03
N ASP A 41 -7.37 -22.37 -3.49
CA ASP A 41 -7.56 -23.10 -2.23
C ASP A 41 -7.63 -22.13 -1.04
N THR A 42 -6.73 -21.16 -0.99
CA THR A 42 -6.67 -20.12 0.04
C THR A 42 -7.91 -19.24 -0.03
N GLU A 43 -8.38 -18.89 -1.23
CA GLU A 43 -9.67 -18.22 -1.44
C GLU A 43 -10.82 -19.06 -0.86
N SER A 44 -10.87 -20.37 -1.16
CA SER A 44 -11.88 -21.28 -0.61
C SER A 44 -11.84 -21.34 0.93
N MET A 45 -10.65 -21.40 1.53
CA MET A 45 -10.49 -21.34 2.99
C MET A 45 -11.05 -20.04 3.57
N PHE A 46 -10.77 -18.90 2.94
CA PHE A 46 -11.31 -17.61 3.40
C PHE A 46 -12.82 -17.48 3.16
N VAL A 47 -13.37 -18.10 2.12
CA VAL A 47 -14.83 -18.21 1.93
C VAL A 47 -15.46 -18.98 3.09
N ALA A 48 -14.90 -20.13 3.47
CA ALA A 48 -15.38 -20.91 4.61
C ALA A 48 -15.27 -20.13 5.93
N LEU A 49 -14.13 -19.48 6.18
CA LEU A 49 -13.92 -18.64 7.36
C LEU A 49 -14.86 -17.44 7.42
N SER A 50 -15.33 -16.95 6.27
CA SER A 50 -16.29 -15.84 6.21
C SER A 50 -17.66 -16.20 6.79
N ALA A 51 -18.00 -17.49 6.85
CA ALA A 51 -19.23 -17.96 7.48
C ALA A 51 -19.15 -17.99 9.02
N ASN A 52 -17.95 -17.93 9.59
CA ASN A 52 -17.75 -17.90 11.03
C ASN A 52 -17.77 -16.45 11.55
N PRO A 53 -18.73 -16.04 12.41
CA PRO A 53 -18.84 -14.64 12.85
C PRO A 53 -17.57 -14.07 13.49
N ARG A 54 -16.76 -14.91 14.16
CA ARG A 54 -15.51 -14.48 14.82
C ARG A 54 -14.42 -14.10 13.81
N TYR A 55 -14.44 -14.69 12.62
CA TYR A 55 -13.44 -14.49 11.57
C TYR A 55 -13.99 -13.79 10.33
N ALA A 56 -15.30 -13.59 10.23
CA ALA A 56 -15.96 -13.05 9.06
C ALA A 56 -15.31 -11.76 8.53
N THR A 57 -15.17 -10.75 9.39
CA THR A 57 -14.54 -9.47 9.01
C THR A 57 -13.08 -9.63 8.60
N ARG A 58 -12.31 -10.50 9.28
CA ARG A 58 -10.88 -10.73 8.95
C ARG A 58 -10.71 -11.49 7.63
N ALA A 59 -11.55 -12.49 7.39
CA ALA A 59 -11.55 -13.26 6.17
C ALA A 59 -11.97 -12.41 4.97
N LEU A 60 -13.01 -11.60 5.12
CA LEU A 60 -13.41 -10.64 4.10
C LEU A 60 -12.35 -9.56 3.85
N ALA A 61 -11.66 -9.09 4.89
CA ALA A 61 -10.55 -8.13 4.72
C ALA A 61 -9.36 -8.76 3.97
N ALA A 62 -9.05 -10.03 4.22
CA ALA A 62 -8.03 -10.77 3.47
C ALA A 62 -8.43 -10.92 1.99
N ARG A 63 -9.68 -11.30 1.73
CA ARG A 63 -10.25 -11.38 0.37
C ARG A 63 -10.22 -10.04 -0.35
N HIS A 64 -10.71 -8.98 0.29
CA HIS A 64 -10.70 -7.63 -0.26
C HIS A 64 -9.29 -7.23 -0.70
N ARG A 65 -8.29 -7.42 0.18
CA ARG A 65 -6.89 -7.07 -0.13
C ARG A 65 -6.35 -7.88 -1.31
N ALA A 66 -6.61 -9.17 -1.35
CA ALA A 66 -6.14 -10.02 -2.44
C ALA A 66 -6.81 -9.65 -3.77
N TYR A 67 -8.12 -9.39 -3.77
CA TYR A 67 -8.84 -8.94 -4.95
C TYR A 67 -8.34 -7.56 -5.43
N LEU A 68 -8.13 -6.62 -4.50
CA LEU A 68 -7.57 -5.31 -4.83
C LEU A 68 -6.16 -5.43 -5.43
N SER A 69 -5.27 -6.21 -4.81
CA SER A 69 -3.92 -6.46 -5.31
C SER A 69 -3.91 -7.16 -6.68
N SER A 70 -4.91 -7.97 -7.00
CA SER A 70 -4.99 -8.75 -8.25
C SER A 70 -5.80 -8.07 -9.36
N GLY A 71 -6.26 -6.83 -9.15
CA GLY A 71 -7.05 -6.10 -10.15
C GLY A 71 -8.53 -6.49 -10.21
N ARG A 72 -9.00 -7.37 -9.31
CA ARG A 72 -10.39 -7.85 -9.21
C ARG A 72 -11.24 -6.88 -8.40
N PHE A 73 -11.40 -5.66 -8.90
CA PHE A 73 -11.91 -4.54 -8.11
C PHE A 73 -13.39 -4.63 -7.73
N GLU A 74 -14.24 -5.26 -8.56
CA GLU A 74 -15.65 -5.49 -8.21
C GLU A 74 -15.79 -6.51 -7.06
N GLU A 75 -14.98 -7.58 -7.05
CA GLU A 75 -14.95 -8.51 -5.92
C GLU A 75 -14.37 -7.87 -4.67
N ALA A 76 -13.37 -6.99 -4.81
CA ALA A 76 -12.85 -6.19 -3.70
C ALA A 76 -13.94 -5.29 -3.11
N LEU A 77 -14.75 -4.65 -3.96
CA LEU A 77 -15.89 -3.81 -3.55
C LEU A 77 -16.97 -4.63 -2.85
N ALA A 78 -17.31 -5.81 -3.38
CA ALA A 78 -18.28 -6.72 -2.78
C ALA A 78 -17.83 -7.22 -1.39
N ALA A 79 -16.56 -7.54 -1.23
CA ALA A 79 -15.98 -7.93 0.06
C ALA A 79 -16.03 -6.77 1.08
N ALA A 80 -15.64 -5.55 0.67
CA ALA A 80 -15.69 -4.36 1.52
C ALA A 80 -17.13 -4.03 1.98
N ARG A 81 -18.10 -4.05 1.05
CA ARG A 81 -19.52 -3.86 1.38
C ARG A 81 -20.05 -4.95 2.32
N SER A 82 -19.54 -6.18 2.20
CA SER A 82 -19.92 -7.27 3.10
C SER A 82 -19.37 -7.05 4.51
N MET A 83 -18.14 -6.56 4.66
CA MET A 83 -17.58 -6.17 5.96
C MET A 83 -18.45 -5.10 6.63
N ARG A 84 -18.78 -4.03 5.90
CA ARG A 84 -19.62 -2.93 6.41
C ARG A 84 -21.04 -3.38 6.78
N ARG A 85 -21.59 -4.42 6.12
CA ARG A 85 -22.88 -5.01 6.53
C ARG A 85 -22.78 -5.81 7.83
N LEU A 86 -21.64 -6.44 8.10
CA LEU A 86 -21.44 -7.23 9.33
C LEU A 86 -21.30 -6.33 10.54
N ASP A 87 -20.62 -5.19 10.40
CA ASP A 87 -20.52 -4.18 11.43
C ASP A 87 -20.69 -2.77 10.84
N PRO A 88 -21.93 -2.26 10.77
CA PRO A 88 -22.19 -0.91 10.26
C PRO A 88 -21.67 0.20 11.19
N SER A 89 -21.29 -0.13 12.43
CA SER A 89 -20.83 0.83 13.43
C SER A 89 -19.31 1.03 13.42
N ASP A 90 -18.57 0.04 12.92
CA ASP A 90 -17.12 0.13 12.75
C ASP A 90 -16.77 0.97 11.52
N ASP A 91 -16.48 2.25 11.80
CA ASP A 91 -16.08 3.22 10.78
C ASP A 91 -14.77 2.85 10.04
N ALA A 92 -13.93 1.96 10.60
CA ALA A 92 -12.71 1.51 9.94
C ALA A 92 -13.01 0.66 8.69
N LEU A 93 -14.22 0.11 8.58
CA LEU A 93 -14.68 -0.70 7.45
C LEU A 93 -15.12 0.16 6.25
N ILE A 94 -15.15 1.48 6.39
CA ILE A 94 -15.48 2.39 5.28
C ILE A 94 -14.30 2.54 4.30
N GLY A 95 -13.07 2.62 4.82
CA GLY A 95 -11.84 2.78 4.02
C GLY A 95 -11.72 1.77 2.86
N PRO A 96 -11.83 0.45 3.11
CA PRO A 96 -11.78 -0.58 2.07
C PRO A 96 -12.78 -0.37 0.92
N GLU A 97 -13.98 0.14 1.21
CA GLU A 97 -14.97 0.40 0.15
C GLU A 97 -14.56 1.61 -0.69
N ILE A 98 -14.04 2.67 -0.07
CA ILE A 98 -13.51 3.82 -0.80
C ILE A 98 -12.34 3.37 -1.69
N ASP A 99 -11.47 2.50 -1.20
CA ASP A 99 -10.30 2.01 -1.95
C ASP A 99 -10.71 1.19 -3.18
N ALA A 100 -11.72 0.32 -3.06
CA ALA A 100 -12.25 -0.41 -4.21
C ALA A 100 -13.00 0.49 -5.20
N LEU A 101 -13.78 1.47 -4.72
CA LEU A 101 -14.48 2.44 -5.59
C LEU A 101 -13.48 3.29 -6.38
N HIS A 102 -12.40 3.71 -5.75
CA HIS A 102 -11.32 4.43 -6.42
C HIS A 102 -10.67 3.58 -7.52
N ALA A 103 -10.31 2.33 -7.22
CA ALA A 103 -9.68 1.44 -8.19
C ALA A 103 -10.58 1.15 -9.42
N LEU A 104 -11.91 1.22 -9.23
CA LEU A 104 -12.91 1.14 -10.30
C LEU A 104 -13.10 2.46 -11.09
N GLY A 105 -12.46 3.55 -10.69
CA GLY A 105 -12.66 4.89 -11.26
C GLY A 105 -13.98 5.55 -10.86
N ARG A 106 -14.70 5.00 -9.87
CA ARG A 106 -15.99 5.51 -9.38
C ARG A 106 -15.78 6.64 -8.37
N LEU A 107 -15.09 7.70 -8.82
CA LEU A 107 -14.58 8.78 -7.95
C LEU A 107 -15.69 9.53 -7.21
N ASP A 108 -16.83 9.81 -7.84
CA ASP A 108 -17.93 10.52 -7.17
C ASP A 108 -18.53 9.73 -6.01
N GLU A 109 -18.68 8.41 -6.16
CA GLU A 109 -19.14 7.54 -5.08
C GLU A 109 -18.10 7.45 -3.96
N ALA A 110 -16.81 7.35 -4.32
CA ALA A 110 -15.71 7.35 -3.36
C ALA A 110 -15.66 8.66 -2.56
N ILE A 111 -15.82 9.82 -3.22
CA ILE A 111 -15.87 11.14 -2.59
C ILE A 111 -17.06 11.26 -1.65
N GLY A 112 -18.25 10.84 -2.11
CA GLY A 112 -19.47 10.87 -1.28
C GLY A 112 -19.31 10.06 0.00
N LEU A 113 -18.73 8.86 -0.11
CA LEU A 113 -18.47 8.00 1.04
C LEU A 113 -17.35 8.56 1.95
N ALA A 114 -16.29 9.11 1.36
CA ALA A 114 -15.21 9.76 2.11
C ALA A 114 -15.71 11.00 2.89
N LEU A 115 -16.63 11.76 2.32
CA LEU A 115 -17.25 12.91 2.99
C LEU A 115 -18.08 12.47 4.20
N GLN A 116 -18.88 11.41 4.05
CA GLN A 116 -19.62 10.82 5.17
C GLN A 116 -18.67 10.34 6.28
N TRP A 117 -17.57 9.68 5.90
CA TRP A 117 -16.56 9.20 6.83
C TRP A 117 -15.83 10.32 7.57
N TRP A 118 -15.53 11.41 6.87
CA TRP A 118 -14.93 12.64 7.39
C TRP A 118 -15.80 13.30 8.47
N GLN A 119 -17.13 13.29 8.28
CA GLN A 119 -18.12 13.91 9.17
C GLN A 119 -18.42 13.12 10.44
N LEU A 120 -17.89 11.90 10.62
CA LEU A 120 -18.04 11.14 11.85
C LEU A 120 -17.18 11.72 12.98
N GLU A 121 -17.66 11.68 14.23
CA GLU A 121 -17.01 12.30 15.42
C GLU A 121 -15.56 11.87 15.67
N SER A 122 -15.17 10.69 15.19
CA SER A 122 -13.83 10.09 15.31
C SER A 122 -12.80 10.62 14.30
N THR A 123 -13.00 11.83 13.75
CA THR A 123 -12.16 12.40 12.69
C THR A 123 -10.67 12.39 13.05
N ASN A 124 -9.85 11.84 12.14
CA ASN A 124 -8.40 11.88 12.24
C ASN A 124 -7.78 12.32 10.90
N GLY A 125 -6.51 12.72 10.91
CA GLY A 125 -5.83 13.26 9.73
C GLY A 125 -5.80 12.30 8.53
N GLY A 126 -5.90 10.99 8.74
CA GLY A 126 -6.01 10.02 7.66
C GLY A 126 -7.24 10.25 6.78
N ARG A 127 -8.39 10.57 7.37
CA ARG A 127 -9.65 10.83 6.63
C ARG A 127 -9.60 12.12 5.80
N ALA A 128 -8.95 13.16 6.32
CA ALA A 128 -8.73 14.39 5.56
C ALA A 128 -7.91 14.10 4.29
N ILE A 129 -6.80 13.38 4.43
CA ILE A 129 -5.94 13.01 3.31
C ILE A 129 -6.72 12.20 2.27
N VAL A 130 -7.57 11.26 2.70
CA VAL A 130 -8.45 10.48 1.82
C VAL A 130 -9.32 11.37 0.93
N LEU A 131 -10.12 12.23 1.55
CA LEU A 131 -11.09 13.06 0.86
C LEU A 131 -10.39 14.08 -0.06
N MET A 132 -9.30 14.66 0.43
CA MET A 132 -8.47 15.60 -0.30
C MET A 132 -7.88 14.96 -1.56
N SER A 133 -7.28 13.78 -1.45
CA SER A 133 -6.70 13.07 -2.61
C SER A 133 -7.75 12.73 -3.67
N LEU A 134 -8.91 12.25 -3.25
CA LEU A 134 -10.02 11.94 -4.16
C LEU A 134 -10.55 13.17 -4.88
N ARG A 135 -10.77 14.28 -4.17
CA ARG A 135 -11.20 15.55 -4.76
C ARG A 135 -10.20 16.05 -5.78
N HIS A 136 -8.91 16.00 -5.45
CA HIS A 136 -7.87 16.41 -6.37
C HIS A 136 -7.84 15.55 -7.65
N GLU A 137 -7.95 14.22 -7.51
CA GLU A 137 -7.98 13.32 -8.66
C GLU A 137 -9.21 13.53 -9.54
N ALA A 138 -10.35 13.89 -8.95
CA ALA A 138 -11.54 14.31 -9.67
C ALA A 138 -11.43 15.72 -10.29
N GLY A 139 -10.25 16.37 -10.25
CA GLY A 139 -10.03 17.71 -10.78
C GLY A 139 -10.53 18.85 -9.90
N ARG A 140 -10.95 18.56 -8.66
CA ARG A 140 -11.53 19.52 -7.69
C ARG A 140 -10.46 20.01 -6.71
N ALA A 141 -9.38 20.57 -7.24
CA ALA A 141 -8.20 20.97 -6.46
C ALA A 141 -8.51 22.02 -5.37
N ALA A 142 -9.42 22.97 -5.65
CA ALA A 142 -9.84 23.95 -4.65
C ALA A 142 -10.55 23.29 -3.45
N GLU A 143 -11.48 22.38 -3.72
CA GLU A 143 -12.17 21.63 -2.66
C GLU A 143 -11.21 20.72 -1.87
N ALA A 144 -10.14 20.24 -2.48
CA ALA A 144 -9.10 19.49 -1.78
C ALA A 144 -8.33 20.38 -0.79
N ALA A 145 -7.93 21.59 -1.20
CA ALA A 145 -7.26 22.55 -0.32
C ALA A 145 -8.15 22.97 0.88
N ASP A 146 -9.46 23.03 0.66
CA ASP A 146 -10.44 23.37 1.70
C ASP A 146 -10.48 22.33 2.83
N VAL A 147 -10.37 21.03 2.50
CA VAL A 147 -10.30 19.94 3.51
C VAL A 147 -9.15 20.16 4.48
N VAL A 148 -8.00 20.61 3.97
CA VAL A 148 -6.80 20.83 4.80
C VAL A 148 -7.01 22.01 5.73
N ARG A 149 -7.56 23.12 5.22
CA ARG A 149 -7.91 24.27 6.07
C ARG A 149 -8.92 23.89 7.15
N GLU A 150 -9.97 23.16 6.78
CA GLU A 150 -11.00 22.71 7.71
C GLU A 150 -10.42 21.79 8.79
N PHE A 151 -9.61 20.79 8.40
CA PHE A 151 -8.93 19.92 9.37
C PHE A 151 -8.03 20.73 10.31
N THR A 152 -7.16 21.58 9.77
CA THR A 152 -6.23 22.38 10.58
C THR A 152 -6.97 23.30 11.54
N TRP A 153 -8.08 23.90 11.10
CA TRP A 153 -8.91 24.74 11.95
C TRP A 153 -9.58 23.93 13.07
N ALA A 154 -10.26 22.83 12.73
CA ALA A 154 -10.99 21.99 13.68
C ALA A 154 -10.08 21.38 14.77
N GLU A 155 -8.86 21.04 14.38
CA GLU A 155 -7.89 20.37 15.24
C GLU A 155 -6.90 21.34 15.90
N SER A 156 -7.03 22.65 15.67
CA SER A 156 -6.14 23.69 16.23
C SER A 156 -6.09 23.71 17.77
N ALA A 157 -7.14 23.23 18.44
CA ALA A 157 -7.22 23.11 19.90
C ALA A 157 -6.56 21.84 20.47
N ARG A 158 -6.19 20.85 19.63
CA ARG A 158 -5.60 19.55 20.01
C ARG A 158 -4.11 19.47 19.66
N VAL A 159 -3.38 20.46 20.16
CA VAL A 159 -2.02 20.87 19.71
C VAL A 159 -1.03 19.71 19.58
N ASP A 160 -0.93 18.81 20.56
CA ASP A 160 0.24 17.92 20.66
C ASP A 160 0.26 16.78 19.62
N VAL A 161 -0.88 16.13 19.39
CA VAL A 161 -0.99 15.02 18.42
C VAL A 161 -1.11 15.54 17.00
N VAL A 162 -1.79 16.67 16.81
CA VAL A 162 -2.08 17.23 15.49
C VAL A 162 -0.84 17.87 14.89
N VAL A 163 -0.13 18.72 15.65
CA VAL A 163 1.06 19.44 15.17
C VAL A 163 2.23 18.48 14.94
N ARG A 164 2.44 17.49 15.82
CA ARG A 164 3.57 16.55 15.65
C ARG A 164 3.31 15.44 14.64
N ARG A 165 2.08 14.90 14.57
CA ARG A 165 1.81 13.68 13.78
C ARG A 165 1.15 13.96 12.43
N TRP A 166 0.20 14.90 12.36
CA TRP A 166 -0.67 15.03 11.19
C TRP A 166 -0.40 16.27 10.36
N GLU A 167 0.01 17.38 10.97
CA GLU A 167 0.32 18.62 10.24
C GLU A 167 1.39 18.40 9.15
N PRO A 168 2.56 17.77 9.41
CA PRO A 168 3.54 17.54 8.34
C PRO A 168 3.00 16.62 7.24
N ARG A 169 2.16 15.64 7.58
CA ARG A 169 1.55 14.72 6.61
C ARG A 169 0.50 15.41 5.74
N LEU A 170 -0.32 16.27 6.32
CA LEU A 170 -1.34 17.01 5.60
C LEU A 170 -0.73 18.12 4.74
N ARG A 171 0.28 18.83 5.26
CA ARG A 171 1.02 19.84 4.47
C ARG A 171 1.78 19.22 3.31
N SER A 172 2.46 18.08 3.52
CA SER A 172 3.10 17.37 2.41
C SER A 172 2.05 16.87 1.41
N ALA A 173 0.95 16.28 1.87
CA ALA A 173 -0.10 15.84 0.96
C ALA A 173 -0.68 17.03 0.16
N LEU A 174 -0.98 18.17 0.80
CA LEU A 174 -1.47 19.38 0.12
C LEU A 174 -0.45 19.92 -0.89
N ALA A 175 0.78 20.17 -0.44
CA ALA A 175 1.84 20.72 -1.26
C ALA A 175 2.07 19.86 -2.49
N TYR A 176 1.97 18.54 -2.34
CA TYR A 176 2.00 17.62 -3.45
C TYR A 176 0.83 17.80 -4.44
N LEU A 177 -0.41 17.91 -3.94
CA LEU A 177 -1.58 18.08 -4.81
C LEU A 177 -1.52 19.41 -5.57
N THR A 178 -1.01 20.46 -4.94
CA THR A 178 -0.82 21.79 -5.54
C THR A 178 0.49 21.93 -6.33
N ALA A 179 1.28 20.86 -6.47
CA ALA A 179 2.61 20.88 -7.11
C ALA A 179 3.60 21.90 -6.50
N ASP A 180 3.43 22.23 -5.21
CA ASP A 180 4.36 23.03 -4.41
C ASP A 180 5.52 22.15 -3.93
N VAL A 181 6.64 22.21 -4.67
CA VAL A 181 7.82 21.38 -4.41
C VAL A 181 8.49 21.73 -3.09
N GLU A 182 8.66 23.03 -2.82
CA GLU A 182 9.38 23.53 -1.65
C GLU A 182 8.57 23.27 -0.38
N GLY A 183 7.26 23.53 -0.39
CA GLY A 183 6.38 23.22 0.73
C GLY A 183 6.30 21.73 1.04
N TYR A 184 6.39 20.88 0.00
CA TYR A 184 6.44 19.43 0.16
C TYR A 184 7.72 18.98 0.87
N GLU A 185 8.87 19.46 0.43
CA GLU A 185 10.17 19.15 1.04
C GLU A 185 10.27 19.65 2.47
N PHE A 186 9.81 20.89 2.72
CA PHE A 186 9.73 21.47 4.06
C PHE A 186 8.87 20.62 4.99
N ALA A 187 7.72 20.14 4.52
CA ALA A 187 6.83 19.30 5.30
C ALA A 187 7.45 17.92 5.59
N LEU A 188 8.15 17.31 4.62
CA LEU A 188 8.84 16.03 4.83
C LEU A 188 10.04 16.13 5.78
N ALA A 189 10.81 17.22 5.73
CA ALA A 189 11.94 17.44 6.64
C ALA A 189 11.51 17.51 8.12
N ARG A 190 10.23 17.80 8.38
CA ARG A 190 9.63 17.80 9.73
C ARG A 190 9.12 16.42 10.17
N ARG A 191 9.16 15.40 9.30
CA ARG A 191 8.89 14.01 9.68
C ARG A 191 10.15 13.42 10.32
N GLU A 192 10.03 13.01 11.59
CA GLU A 192 11.14 12.41 12.34
C GLU A 192 11.38 10.92 11.98
N ASP A 193 10.46 10.31 11.25
CA ASP A 193 10.52 8.89 10.88
C ASP A 193 11.41 8.62 9.65
N ALA A 194 11.99 7.42 9.58
CA ALA A 194 12.92 7.03 8.52
C ALA A 194 12.29 7.09 7.11
N SER A 195 11.00 6.78 6.98
CA SER A 195 10.26 6.89 5.72
C SER A 195 10.18 8.35 5.27
N GLY A 196 9.92 9.30 6.19
CA GLY A 196 9.92 10.72 5.88
C GLY A 196 11.26 11.24 5.34
N ARG A 197 12.39 10.80 5.93
CA ARG A 197 13.74 11.17 5.45
C ARG A 197 14.05 10.58 4.08
N LEU A 198 13.73 9.30 3.87
CA LEU A 198 13.90 8.62 2.59
C LEU A 198 13.11 9.33 1.48
N GLU A 199 11.85 9.65 1.76
CA GLU A 199 10.98 10.39 0.83
C GLU A 199 11.52 11.78 0.53
N ALA A 200 12.08 12.49 1.52
CA ALA A 200 12.65 13.81 1.33
C ALA A 200 13.87 13.75 0.39
N ALA A 201 14.74 12.75 0.55
CA ALA A 201 15.87 12.51 -0.35
C ALA A 201 15.38 12.22 -1.79
N LEU A 202 14.43 11.30 -1.95
CA LEU A 202 13.88 10.95 -3.26
C LEU A 202 13.16 12.11 -3.96
N SER A 203 12.56 13.02 -3.19
CA SER A 203 11.84 14.19 -3.71
C SER A 203 12.79 15.29 -4.19
N ARG A 204 13.92 15.48 -3.49
CA ARG A 204 15.03 16.34 -3.91
C ARG A 204 15.81 15.80 -5.12
N GLY A 205 15.55 14.53 -5.50
CA GLY A 205 16.32 13.84 -6.53
C GLY A 205 17.68 13.33 -6.04
N ASP A 206 17.88 13.29 -4.71
CA ASP A 206 19.09 12.79 -4.08
C ASP A 206 19.02 11.26 -3.91
N ASP A 207 19.12 10.56 -5.04
CA ASP A 207 18.99 9.11 -5.10
C ASP A 207 20.10 8.38 -4.32
N ASP A 208 21.28 8.99 -4.21
CA ASP A 208 22.41 8.45 -3.45
C ASP A 208 22.20 8.58 -1.94
N ASP A 209 21.70 9.72 -1.45
CA ASP A 209 21.29 9.87 -0.05
C ASP A 209 20.15 8.89 0.28
N ALA A 210 19.16 8.76 -0.60
CA ALA A 210 18.07 7.80 -0.41
C ALA A 210 18.57 6.35 -0.34
N LEU A 211 19.47 5.96 -1.25
CA LEU A 211 20.09 4.64 -1.24
C LEU A 211 20.98 4.44 0.00
N ALA A 212 21.77 5.44 0.39
CA ALA A 212 22.61 5.37 1.58
C ALA A 212 21.75 5.15 2.84
N GLN A 213 20.68 5.94 3.02
CA GLN A 213 19.74 5.77 4.13
C GLN A 213 19.11 4.37 4.15
N LEU A 214 18.72 3.85 2.98
CA LEU A 214 18.18 2.50 2.82
C LEU A 214 19.21 1.43 3.21
N LEU A 215 20.47 1.59 2.79
CA LEU A 215 21.52 0.60 3.01
C LEU A 215 22.07 0.64 4.44
N MET A 216 22.01 1.79 5.12
CA MET A 216 22.38 1.94 6.54
C MET A 216 21.40 1.20 7.46
N ALA A 217 20.16 0.98 7.04
CA ALA A 217 19.25 0.11 7.77
C ALA A 217 19.73 -1.36 7.69
N PRO A 218 19.80 -2.09 8.82
CA PRO A 218 20.11 -3.51 8.83
C PRO A 218 19.22 -4.27 7.84
N ALA A 219 19.78 -5.26 7.13
CA ALA A 219 19.06 -5.96 6.05
C ALA A 219 17.70 -6.55 6.48
N GLY A 220 17.56 -6.96 7.75
CA GLY A 220 16.30 -7.45 8.32
C GLY A 220 15.26 -6.39 8.67
N LEU A 221 15.64 -5.10 8.61
CA LEU A 221 14.76 -3.95 8.89
C LEU A 221 14.41 -3.15 7.63
N ARG A 222 14.93 -3.53 6.46
CA ARG A 222 14.58 -2.90 5.18
C ARG A 222 13.18 -3.37 4.77
N SER A 223 12.27 -2.43 4.54
CA SER A 223 10.97 -2.75 3.99
C SER A 223 11.06 -2.93 2.47
N LEU A 224 10.28 -3.85 1.91
CA LEU A 224 10.20 -4.05 0.46
C LEU A 224 9.75 -2.76 -0.24
N GLU A 225 8.83 -2.06 0.38
CA GLU A 225 8.26 -0.81 -0.09
C GLU A 225 9.30 0.30 -0.23
N ASP A 226 10.15 0.50 0.78
CA ASP A 226 11.23 1.50 0.74
C ASP A 226 12.23 1.17 -0.37
N CYS A 227 12.65 -0.09 -0.48
CA CYS A 227 13.57 -0.53 -1.53
C CYS A 227 12.99 -0.28 -2.93
N LEU A 228 11.73 -0.66 -3.16
CA LEU A 228 11.08 -0.45 -4.46
C LEU A 228 10.84 1.04 -4.74
N SER A 229 10.55 1.85 -3.73
CA SER A 229 10.36 3.29 -3.88
C SER A 229 11.64 3.98 -4.36
N VAL A 230 12.79 3.63 -3.78
CA VAL A 230 14.10 4.11 -4.24
C VAL A 230 14.38 3.61 -5.66
N ALA A 231 14.14 2.33 -5.94
CA ALA A 231 14.38 1.75 -7.26
C ALA A 231 13.56 2.46 -8.35
N VAL A 232 12.27 2.71 -8.10
CA VAL A 232 11.37 3.41 -9.03
C VAL A 232 11.79 4.87 -9.22
N GLY A 233 12.14 5.57 -8.13
CA GLY A 233 12.57 6.98 -8.18
C GLY A 233 13.89 7.18 -8.93
N ALA A 234 14.89 6.37 -8.61
CA ALA A 234 16.19 6.37 -9.29
C ALA A 234 16.06 5.99 -10.77
N ALA A 235 15.22 4.99 -11.09
CA ALA A 235 15.01 4.55 -12.47
C ALA A 235 14.43 5.67 -13.34
N HIS A 236 13.44 6.41 -12.79
CA HIS A 236 12.82 7.53 -13.48
C HIS A 236 13.81 8.62 -13.88
N ARG A 237 14.87 8.80 -13.09
CA ARG A 237 15.94 9.79 -13.33
C ARG A 237 17.15 9.22 -14.08
N GLY A 238 17.14 7.93 -14.43
CA GLY A 238 18.29 7.26 -15.07
C GLY A 238 19.50 7.11 -14.13
N HIS A 239 19.28 7.08 -12.82
CA HIS A 239 20.34 7.05 -11.82
C HIS A 239 20.86 5.63 -11.56
N HIS A 240 22.16 5.50 -11.29
CA HIS A 240 22.81 4.20 -11.08
C HIS A 240 22.33 3.48 -9.80
N ALA A 241 21.87 4.25 -8.80
CA ALA A 241 21.26 3.76 -7.55
C ALA A 241 20.08 2.78 -7.78
N THR A 242 19.45 2.84 -8.97
CA THR A 242 18.36 1.95 -9.39
C THR A 242 18.70 0.46 -9.21
N HIS A 243 19.91 0.05 -9.60
CA HIS A 243 20.29 -1.36 -9.55
C HIS A 243 20.44 -1.85 -8.11
N ALA A 244 21.19 -1.11 -7.29
CA ALA A 244 21.41 -1.48 -5.89
C ALA A 244 20.10 -1.50 -5.07
N ALA A 245 19.21 -0.53 -5.30
CA ALA A 245 17.91 -0.50 -4.65
C ALA A 245 17.00 -1.65 -5.09
N PHE A 246 17.01 -1.97 -6.40
CA PHE A 246 16.24 -3.11 -6.93
C PHE A 246 16.77 -4.44 -6.40
N ASP A 247 18.09 -4.62 -6.34
CA ASP A 247 18.70 -5.84 -5.80
C ASP A 247 18.37 -5.99 -4.30
N ALA A 248 18.41 -4.90 -3.54
CA ALA A 248 17.95 -4.89 -2.14
C ALA A 248 16.47 -5.27 -2.03
N ALA A 249 15.61 -4.81 -2.94
CA ALA A 249 14.20 -5.19 -2.99
C ALA A 249 14.02 -6.69 -3.27
N MET A 250 14.79 -7.24 -4.22
CA MET A 250 14.74 -8.68 -4.54
C MET A 250 15.20 -9.55 -3.37
N ASP A 251 16.22 -9.12 -2.63
CA ASP A 251 16.67 -9.80 -1.42
C ASP A 251 15.61 -9.80 -0.32
N VAL A 252 14.91 -8.67 -0.11
CA VAL A 252 13.80 -8.60 0.84
C VAL A 252 12.65 -9.50 0.38
N LEU A 253 12.29 -9.45 -0.90
CA LEU A 253 11.21 -10.25 -1.47
C LEU A 253 11.49 -11.76 -1.35
N ALA A 254 12.71 -12.20 -1.67
CA ALA A 254 13.12 -13.59 -1.58
C ALA A 254 13.14 -14.14 -0.14
N ARG A 255 13.41 -13.29 0.87
CA ARG A 255 13.45 -13.71 2.28
C ARG A 255 12.09 -13.70 2.96
N THR A 256 11.17 -12.86 2.51
CA THR A 256 9.92 -12.59 3.23
C THR A 256 8.78 -13.50 2.82
N ARG A 257 8.78 -14.03 1.59
CA ARG A 257 7.66 -14.82 1.05
C ARG A 257 8.15 -15.92 0.10
N GLN A 258 7.59 -17.13 0.23
CA GLN A 258 7.90 -18.24 -0.68
C GLN A 258 7.53 -17.92 -2.14
N SER A 259 6.36 -17.31 -2.35
CA SER A 259 5.94 -16.82 -3.68
C SER A 259 6.89 -15.74 -4.22
N GLY A 260 7.45 -14.91 -3.34
CA GLY A 260 8.47 -13.92 -3.68
C GLY A 260 9.76 -14.57 -4.16
N HIS A 261 10.20 -15.66 -3.54
CA HIS A 261 11.39 -16.40 -3.94
C HIS A 261 11.31 -16.91 -5.38
N ALA A 262 10.20 -17.58 -5.76
CA ALA A 262 10.01 -18.09 -7.12
C ALA A 262 10.03 -16.96 -8.17
N LEU A 263 9.42 -15.81 -7.86
CA LEU A 263 9.45 -14.64 -8.72
C LEU A 263 10.89 -14.10 -8.91
N VAL A 264 11.66 -14.03 -7.81
CA VAL A 264 13.04 -13.55 -7.82
C VAL A 264 13.96 -14.47 -8.63
N GLU A 265 13.80 -15.79 -8.52
CA GLU A 265 14.61 -16.74 -9.30
C GLU A 265 14.37 -16.60 -10.81
N ARG A 266 13.12 -16.43 -11.24
CA ARG A 266 12.79 -16.15 -12.64
C ARG A 266 13.38 -14.83 -13.13
N LEU A 267 13.35 -13.79 -12.29
CA LEU A 267 13.99 -12.50 -12.59
C LEU A 267 15.51 -12.62 -12.73
N ARG A 268 16.16 -13.40 -11.86
CA ARG A 268 17.61 -13.68 -11.92
C ARG A 268 17.99 -14.51 -13.14
N ALA A 269 17.12 -15.42 -13.58
CA ALA A 269 17.26 -16.16 -14.84
C ALA A 269 17.08 -15.27 -16.09
N GLY A 270 16.72 -13.99 -15.91
CA GLY A 270 16.57 -13.03 -16.99
C GLY A 270 15.24 -13.14 -17.73
N GLU A 271 14.26 -13.86 -17.17
CA GLU A 271 12.95 -14.02 -17.79
C GLU A 271 12.20 -12.69 -17.91
N ARG A 272 11.38 -12.59 -18.95
CA ARG A 272 10.36 -11.55 -19.07
C ARG A 272 9.08 -12.06 -18.40
N LEU A 273 8.59 -11.31 -17.43
CA LEU A 273 7.43 -11.66 -16.64
C LEU A 273 6.13 -11.14 -17.27
N ARG A 274 5.03 -11.80 -16.92
CA ARG A 274 3.65 -11.34 -17.12
C ARG A 274 3.15 -10.65 -15.85
N ILE A 275 2.07 -9.87 -15.97
CA ILE A 275 1.39 -9.27 -14.80
C ILE A 275 0.95 -10.36 -13.84
N ASP A 276 0.38 -11.46 -14.34
CA ASP A 276 -0.07 -12.59 -13.53
C ASP A 276 1.05 -13.17 -12.65
N ASP A 277 2.30 -13.15 -13.12
CA ASP A 277 3.46 -13.61 -12.34
C ASP A 277 3.72 -12.73 -11.12
N VAL A 278 3.55 -11.41 -11.27
CA VAL A 278 3.68 -10.43 -10.18
C VAL A 278 2.51 -10.56 -9.21
N LEU A 279 1.29 -10.74 -9.73
CA LEU A 279 0.10 -10.90 -8.91
C LEU A 279 0.13 -12.18 -8.06
N ALA A 280 0.69 -13.27 -8.61
CA ALA A 280 0.90 -14.52 -7.89
C ALA A 280 1.83 -14.37 -6.67
N ALA A 281 2.70 -13.35 -6.64
CA ALA A 281 3.55 -13.06 -5.48
C ALA A 281 2.77 -12.63 -4.23
N SER A 282 1.46 -12.35 -4.35
CA SER A 282 0.56 -12.08 -3.22
C SER A 282 1.02 -10.92 -2.35
N LEU A 283 1.57 -9.89 -2.99
CA LEU A 283 2.03 -8.68 -2.31
C LEU A 283 0.83 -7.82 -1.89
N ASN A 284 1.06 -6.95 -0.91
CA ASN A 284 0.04 -5.95 -0.60
C ASN A 284 -0.13 -4.97 -1.80
N PRO A 285 -1.26 -4.26 -1.91
CA PRO A 285 -1.55 -3.42 -3.08
C PRO A 285 -0.42 -2.46 -3.46
N ARG A 286 0.20 -1.82 -2.45
CA ARG A 286 1.27 -0.84 -2.65
C ARG A 286 2.58 -1.50 -3.11
N GLU A 287 2.97 -2.60 -2.48
CA GLU A 287 4.13 -3.41 -2.91
C GLU A 287 3.93 -3.92 -4.35
N THR A 288 2.73 -4.42 -4.70
CA THR A 288 2.39 -4.86 -6.05
C THR A 288 2.59 -3.72 -7.05
N ALA A 289 2.00 -2.56 -6.78
CA ALA A 289 2.08 -1.42 -7.69
C ALA A 289 3.53 -0.91 -7.86
N LEU A 290 4.30 -0.80 -6.77
CA LEU A 290 5.71 -0.40 -6.84
C LEU A 290 6.56 -1.43 -7.60
N LEU A 291 6.31 -2.73 -7.41
CA LEU A 291 7.04 -3.77 -8.14
C LEU A 291 6.70 -3.76 -9.63
N LEU A 292 5.43 -3.60 -10.00
CA LEU A 292 5.00 -3.42 -11.39
C LEU A 292 5.73 -2.25 -12.05
N LEU A 293 5.81 -1.11 -11.38
CA LEU A 293 6.54 0.07 -11.88
C LEU A 293 8.04 -0.19 -12.01
N ALA A 294 8.67 -0.81 -11.01
CA ALA A 294 10.09 -1.12 -11.04
C ALA A 294 10.44 -2.09 -12.19
N LEU A 295 9.61 -3.11 -12.41
CA LEU A 295 9.77 -4.06 -13.51
C LEU A 295 9.52 -3.42 -14.88
N ALA A 296 8.54 -2.53 -14.98
CA ALA A 296 8.22 -1.80 -16.20
C ALA A 296 9.37 -0.88 -16.65
N GLN A 297 10.05 -0.21 -15.71
CA GLN A 297 11.23 0.61 -16.04
C GLN A 297 12.44 -0.23 -16.50
N ARG A 298 12.48 -1.51 -16.13
CA ARG A 298 13.55 -2.45 -16.51
C ARG A 298 13.18 -3.33 -17.71
N GLU A 299 12.07 -3.02 -18.38
CA GLU A 299 11.53 -3.76 -19.54
C GLU A 299 11.31 -5.26 -19.27
N ARG A 300 11.07 -5.61 -18.00
CA ARG A 300 10.81 -6.99 -17.57
C ARG A 300 9.35 -7.41 -17.69
N ILE A 301 8.47 -6.47 -18.00
CA ILE A 301 7.02 -6.67 -18.11
C ILE A 301 6.44 -5.68 -19.15
N ASP A 302 5.19 -5.88 -19.56
CA ASP A 302 4.48 -4.88 -20.37
C ASP A 302 4.32 -3.56 -19.59
N ARG A 303 4.94 -2.49 -20.10
CA ARG A 303 4.99 -1.19 -19.42
C ARG A 303 3.62 -0.52 -19.32
N ALA A 304 2.82 -0.57 -20.38
CA ALA A 304 1.53 0.12 -20.42
C ALA A 304 0.53 -0.53 -19.47
N ALA A 305 0.43 -1.86 -19.51
CA ALA A 305 -0.46 -2.62 -18.64
C ALA A 305 -0.01 -2.54 -17.17
N ALA A 306 1.31 -2.60 -16.90
CA ALA A 306 1.84 -2.42 -15.55
C ALA A 306 1.53 -1.03 -14.98
N HIS A 307 1.68 0.04 -15.78
CA HIS A 307 1.35 1.39 -15.37
C HIS A 307 -0.16 1.58 -15.13
N ASP A 308 -1.02 1.08 -16.01
CA ASP A 308 -2.47 1.17 -15.83
C ASP A 308 -2.92 0.46 -14.55
N LEU A 309 -2.45 -0.78 -14.34
CA LEU A 309 -2.79 -1.54 -13.14
C LEU A 309 -2.21 -0.90 -11.88
N ALA A 310 -0.94 -0.48 -11.89
CA ALA A 310 -0.32 0.20 -10.76
C ALA A 310 -1.08 1.49 -10.40
N ARG A 311 -1.57 2.25 -11.39
CA ARG A 311 -2.38 3.46 -11.15
C ARG A 311 -3.69 3.14 -10.43
N ARG A 312 -4.36 2.06 -10.79
CA ARG A 312 -5.65 1.67 -10.19
C ARG A 312 -5.50 1.04 -8.81
N ILE A 313 -4.44 0.24 -8.60
CA ILE A 313 -4.17 -0.40 -7.30
C ILE A 313 -3.60 0.61 -6.30
N MET A 314 -2.77 1.56 -6.77
CA MET A 314 -2.11 2.52 -5.91
C MET A 314 -3.01 3.68 -5.56
N PHE A 315 -3.89 3.41 -4.61
CA PHE A 315 -4.66 4.41 -3.88
C PHE A 315 -4.12 4.60 -2.46
N ASP A 316 -2.79 4.66 -2.32
CA ASP A 316 -2.21 5.08 -1.06
C ASP A 316 -2.09 6.61 -1.05
N ARG A 317 -2.70 7.17 -0.01
CA ARG A 317 -2.90 8.59 0.23
C ARG A 317 -1.71 9.20 0.99
N THR A 318 -0.66 8.43 1.23
CA THR A 318 0.56 8.83 1.97
C THR A 318 1.80 8.62 1.10
N PRO A 319 2.90 9.35 1.31
CA PRO A 319 4.03 9.28 0.39
C PRO A 319 4.74 7.91 0.40
N PRO A 320 5.48 7.53 -0.67
CA PRO A 320 6.09 8.34 -1.73
C PRO A 320 5.23 8.45 -3.01
N TYR A 321 3.93 8.70 -2.85
CA TYR A 321 2.99 9.07 -3.91
C TYR A 321 3.55 10.07 -4.95
N ARG A 322 4.44 10.99 -4.54
CA ARG A 322 5.11 11.91 -5.46
C ARG A 322 5.99 11.24 -6.51
N ILE A 323 6.77 10.25 -6.11
CA ILE A 323 7.63 9.48 -7.02
C ILE A 323 6.76 8.72 -8.01
N VAL A 324 5.67 8.15 -7.51
CA VAL A 324 4.79 7.31 -8.34
C VAL A 324 4.00 8.15 -9.34
N ARG A 325 3.45 9.31 -8.95
CA ARG A 325 2.81 10.21 -9.93
C ARG A 325 3.80 10.75 -10.94
N MET A 326 5.04 11.10 -10.56
CA MET A 326 6.08 11.47 -11.53
C MET A 326 6.29 10.38 -12.59
N VAL A 327 6.28 9.11 -12.17
CA VAL A 327 6.40 7.95 -13.09
C VAL A 327 5.13 7.73 -13.92
N LEU A 328 3.94 7.87 -13.32
CA LEU A 328 2.64 7.57 -13.94
C LEU A 328 2.09 8.68 -14.86
N THR A 329 2.63 9.90 -14.79
CA THR A 329 2.15 11.07 -15.57
C THR A 329 2.94 11.33 -16.87
N ARG A 330 4.06 10.65 -17.10
CA ARG A 330 4.87 10.77 -18.33
C ARG A 330 4.57 9.71 -19.41
N THR A 331 3.59 8.85 -19.17
CA THR A 331 3.06 7.87 -20.15
C THR A 331 1.72 8.33 -20.67
#